data_AF-A0A959NTQ9-F1
#
_entry.id   AF-A0A959NTQ9-F1
#
_cell.length_a   1.000
_cell.length_b   1.000
_cell.length_c   1.000
_cell.angle_alpha   90.00
_cell.angle_beta   90.00
_cell.angle_gamma   90.00
#
_symmetry.space_group_name_H-M   'P 1'
#
loop_
_entity.id
_entity.type
_entity.pdbx_description
1 polymer ?
#
loop_
_entity_poly.entity_id
_entity_poly.type
_entity_poly.pdbx_seq_one_letter_code
_entity_poly.pdbx_strand_id
1 'polypeptide(L)' 'MEVRYSPDKEGFKKFTTDELRKSFLIDSLFVKNQVPMVYSDVDRSITGSAVPVGKTLKLTAS' A
#
# COMPACT_ATOMS: atom_id res chain seq x y z
N MET A 1 2.05 8.18 4.69
CA MET A 1 1.16 7.17 4.10
C MET A 1 1.43 7.17 2.61
N GLU A 2 1.74 6.01 2.03
CA GLU A 2 1.92 5.90 0.58
C GLU A 2 0.54 5.96 -0.09
N VAL A 3 0.41 6.67 -1.20
CA VAL A 3 -0.85 6.84 -1.93
C VAL A 3 -0.70 6.18 -3.29
N ARG A 4 -1.60 5.25 -3.60
CA ARG A 4 -1.73 4.58 -4.88
C ARG A 4 -2.92 5.14 -5.63
N TYR A 5 -2.64 5.63 -6.83
CA TYR A 5 -3.67 6.06 -7.77
C TYR A 5 -3.92 4.98 -8.81
N SER A 6 -5.19 4.80 -9.13
CA SER A 6 -5.62 3.83 -10.13
C SER A 6 -5.39 4.38 -11.52
N PRO A 7 -4.70 3.64 -12.40
CA PRO A 7 -4.61 4.03 -13.79
C PRO A 7 -5.98 3.90 -14.46
N ASP A 8 -6.20 4.68 -15.52
CA ASP A 8 -7.34 4.47 -16.40
C ASP A 8 -7.17 3.17 -17.21
N LYS A 9 -8.28 2.72 -17.83
CA LYS A 9 -8.31 1.44 -18.56
C LYS A 9 -7.34 1.39 -19.73
N GLU A 10 -7.12 2.51 -20.43
CA GLU A 10 -6.25 2.56 -21.60
C GLU A 10 -4.78 2.74 -21.19
N GLY A 11 -4.53 3.49 -20.11
CA GLY A 11 -3.21 3.59 -19.47
C GLY A 11 -2.72 2.24 -18.96
N PHE A 12 -3.57 1.50 -18.24
CA PHE A 12 -3.24 0.20 -17.66
C PHE A 12 -2.75 -0.82 -18.70
N LYS A 13 -3.37 -0.86 -19.88
CA LYS A 13 -2.99 -1.79 -20.97
C LYS A 13 -1.57 -1.59 -21.48
N LYS A 14 -1.00 -0.40 -21.30
CA LYS A 14 0.33 -0.02 -21.82
C LYS A 14 1.44 -0.20 -20.79
N PHE A 15 1.11 -0.58 -19.57
CA PHE A 15 2.10 -0.69 -18.50
C PHE A 15 3.09 -1.81 -18.78
N THR A 16 4.36 -1.50 -18.57
CA THR A 16 5.42 -2.48 -18.40
C THR A 16 5.25 -3.25 -17.09
N THR A 17 5.94 -4.38 -16.94
CA THR A 17 5.92 -5.16 -15.70
C THR A 17 6.34 -4.33 -14.49
N ASP A 18 7.34 -3.46 -14.64
CA ASP A 18 7.82 -2.62 -13.55
C ASP A 18 6.78 -1.56 -13.16
N GLU A 19 6.07 -0.98 -14.13
CA GLU A 19 4.98 -0.03 -13.87
C GLU A 19 3.80 -0.70 -13.17
N LEU A 20 3.42 -1.92 -13.59
CA LEU A 20 2.39 -2.71 -12.91
C LEU A 20 2.77 -2.95 -11.44
N ARG A 21 4.00 -3.37 -11.16
CA ARG A 21 4.46 -3.59 -9.78
C ARG A 21 4.45 -2.30 -8.99
N LYS A 22 4.95 -1.19 -9.55
CA LYS A 22 4.93 0.11 -8.90
C LYS A 22 3.51 0.63 -8.62
N SER A 23 2.52 0.30 -9.43
CA SER A 23 1.16 0.78 -9.23
C SER A 23 0.33 -0.09 -8.28
N PHE A 24 0.54 -1.41 -8.27
CA PHE A 24 -0.37 -2.33 -7.58
C PHE A 24 0.27 -3.16 -6.47
N LEU A 25 1.58 -3.37 -6.51
CA LEU A 25 2.27 -4.20 -5.52
C LEU A 25 2.67 -3.37 -4.30
N ILE A 26 2.54 -3.99 -3.13
CA ILE A 26 3.07 -3.47 -1.86
C ILE A 26 4.16 -4.44 -1.41
N ASP A 27 5.43 -4.13 -1.71
CA ASP A 27 6.55 -5.03 -1.42
C ASP A 27 6.83 -5.18 0.09
N SER A 28 6.59 -4.12 0.87
CA SER A 28 6.99 -4.03 2.29
C SER A 28 5.78 -4.01 3.23
N LEU A 29 4.78 -4.85 2.99
CA LEU A 29 3.55 -4.85 3.78
C LEU A 29 3.80 -5.35 5.22
N PHE A 30 4.65 -6.37 5.42
CA PHE A 30 4.85 -7.01 6.73
C PHE A 30 6.21 -6.67 7.36
N VAL A 31 6.28 -5.51 8.01
CA VAL A 31 7.49 -5.05 8.70
C VAL A 31 7.30 -5.15 10.22
N LYS A 32 8.24 -5.83 10.89
CA LYS A 32 8.21 -6.02 12.35
C LYS A 32 8.15 -4.67 13.06
N ASN A 33 7.28 -4.57 14.05
CA ASN A 33 7.10 -3.39 14.90
C ASN A 33 6.78 -2.08 14.15
N GLN A 34 6.23 -2.18 12.93
CA GLN A 34 5.78 -1.05 12.14
C GLN A 34 4.33 -1.27 11.69
N VAL A 35 3.66 -0.17 11.36
CA VAL A 35 2.31 -0.17 10.79
C VAL A 35 2.37 0.53 9.43
N PRO A 36 2.93 -0.11 8.38
CA PRO A 36 2.91 0.46 7.05
C PRO A 36 1.47 0.58 6.58
N MET A 37 1.15 1.71 5.95
CA MET A 37 -0.18 2.01 5.44
C MET A 37 -0.07 2.56 4.02
N VAL A 38 -0.84 1.96 3.13
CA VAL A 38 -1.01 2.35 1.74
C VAL A 38 -2.48 2.69 1.54
N TYR A 39 -2.74 3.93 1.16
CA TYR A 39 -4.05 4.37 0.73
C TYR A 39 -4.19 4.11 -0.77
N SER A 40 -5.30 3.51 -1.19
CA SER A 40 -5.70 3.40 -2.59
C SER A 40 -6.88 4.32 -2.85
N ASP A 41 -6.82 5.05 -3.96
CA ASP A 41 -7.96 5.85 -4.43
C ASP A 41 -9.16 4.99 -4.84
N VAL A 42 -8.97 3.70 -5.13
CA VAL A 42 -10.07 2.73 -5.29
C VAL A 42 -10.80 2.63 -3.96
N ASP A 43 -12.04 3.15 -3.96
CA ASP A 43 -12.94 3.14 -2.81
C ASP A 43 -12.34 3.76 -1.53
N ARG A 44 -11.27 4.55 -1.68
CA ARG A 44 -10.50 5.15 -0.57
C ARG A 44 -10.00 4.11 0.44
N SER A 45 -9.74 2.90 -0.02
CA SER A 45 -9.33 1.80 0.84
C SER A 45 -7.94 2.02 1.43
N ILE A 46 -7.74 1.65 2.69
CA ILE A 46 -6.43 1.68 3.35
C ILE A 46 -6.01 0.24 3.61
N THR A 47 -4.90 -0.16 3.00
CA THR A 47 -4.27 -1.47 3.22
C THR A 47 -3.02 -1.27 4.07
N GLY A 48 -2.91 -2.03 5.15
CA GLY A 48 -1.75 -2.02 6.02
C GLY A 48 -1.61 -3.34 6.77
N SER A 49 -0.52 -3.48 7.50
CA SER A 49 -0.35 -4.61 8.42
C SER A 49 0.21 -4.14 9.76
N ALA A 50 0.04 -4.95 10.79
CA ALA A 50 0.69 -4.77 12.07
C ALA A 50 1.34 -6.09 12.47
N VAL A 51 2.68 -6.08 12.59
CA VAL A 51 3.46 -7.24 13.02
C VAL A 51 4.14 -6.92 14.36
N PRO A 52 3.42 -6.98 15.49
CA PRO A 52 3.99 -6.68 16.79
C PRO A 52 4.98 -7.78 17.23
N VAL A 53 6.18 -7.38 17.64
CA VAL A 53 7.23 -8.27 18.16
C VAL A 53 7.79 -7.65 19.43
N GLY A 54 7.29 -8.11 20.59
CA GLY A 54 7.71 -7.66 21.91
C GLY A 54 7.34 -6.21 22.25
N LYS A 55 6.53 -5.54 21.41
CA LYS A 55 6.06 -4.17 21.59
C LYS A 55 4.63 -4.01 21.12
N THR A 56 3.85 -3.20 21.82
CA THR A 56 2.49 -2.80 21.41
C THR A 56 2.57 -1.77 20.30
N LEU A 57 1.85 -1.99 19.21
CA LEU A 57 1.71 -1.03 18.11
C LEU A 57 0.39 -0.27 18.26
N LYS A 58 0.43 1.05 18.07
CA LYS A 58 -0.76 1.90 18.03
C LYS A 58 -1.04 2.29 16.58
N LEU A 59 -2.28 2.14 16.17
CA LEU A 59 -2.76 2.71 14.92
C LEU A 59 -3.13 4.18 15.17
N THR A 60 -2.33 5.10 14.63
CA THR A 60 -2.57 6.54 14.74
C THR A 60 -3.17 7.07 13.44
N ALA A 61 -4.28 7.80 13.55
CA ALA A 61 -4.81 8.63 12.46
C ALA A 61 -4.28 10.07 12.65
N SER A 62 -3.79 10.69 11.58
CA SER A 62 -3.37 12.10 11.52
C SER A 62 -4.18 12.80 10.45
#